data_AF-A0A505H6F7-F1
#
_entry.id   AF-A0A505H6F7-F1
#
_cell.length_a   1.000
_cell.length_b   1.000
_cell.length_c   1.000
_cell.angle_alpha   90.00
_cell.angle_beta   90.00
_cell.angle_gamma   90.00
#
_symmetry.space_group_name_H-M   'P 1'
#
loop_
_entity.id
_entity.type
_entity.pdbx_description
1 polymer ?
#
loop_
_entity_poly.entity_id
_entity_poly.type
_entity_poly.pdbx_seq_one_letter_code
_entity_poly.pdbx_strand_id
1 'polypeptide(L)' 'MRVTRDNSTAAGGQASGAGCEHGWLTESRHRISTGLIVYLRCASCGARRVDHLGAGALVPSGLSRVVAPR' A
#
# COMPACT_ATOMS: atom_id res chain seq x y z
N MET A 1 41.93 -13.92 -6.39
CA MET A 1 40.80 -13.94 -5.43
C MET A 1 39.71 -12.97 -5.90
N ARG A 2 38.70 -13.45 -6.65
CA ARG A 2 37.52 -12.65 -7.03
C ARG A 2 36.38 -13.01 -6.09
N VAL A 3 35.92 -12.05 -5.29
CA VAL A 3 34.76 -12.20 -4.41
C VAL A 3 33.54 -11.76 -5.21
N THR A 4 32.80 -12.71 -5.78
CA THR A 4 31.45 -12.47 -6.27
C THR A 4 30.53 -12.41 -5.06
N ARG A 5 29.96 -11.24 -4.75
CA ARG A 5 28.76 -11.16 -3.90
C ARG A 5 27.55 -11.34 -4.79
N ASP A 6 26.94 -12.51 -4.74
CA ASP A 6 25.58 -12.74 -5.20
C ASP A 6 24.61 -11.98 -4.28
N ASN A 7 24.29 -10.73 -4.62
CA ASN A 7 23.19 -10.03 -3.98
C ASN A 7 21.88 -10.55 -4.56
N SER A 8 21.48 -11.72 -4.08
CA SER A 8 20.18 -12.32 -4.38
C SER A 8 19.11 -11.43 -3.75
N THR A 9 18.49 -10.58 -4.55
CA THR A 9 17.28 -9.82 -4.22
C THR A 9 16.20 -10.81 -3.81
N ALA A 10 16.08 -11.06 -2.50
CA ALA A 10 15.01 -11.85 -1.93
C ALA A 10 13.68 -11.09 -2.11
N ALA A 11 13.03 -11.35 -3.24
CA ALA A 11 11.59 -11.17 -3.41
C ALA A 11 10.88 -12.16 -2.47
N GLY A 12 10.79 -11.78 -1.19
CA GLY A 12 10.14 -12.54 -0.14
C GLY A 12 9.18 -11.65 0.64
N GLY A 13 8.20 -11.07 -0.05
CA GLY A 13 7.07 -10.38 0.58
C GLY A 13 6.23 -11.41 1.32
N GLN A 14 6.50 -11.60 2.61
CA GLN A 14 5.88 -12.62 3.43
C GLN A 14 4.37 -12.35 3.52
N ALA A 15 3.58 -13.25 2.91
CA ALA A 15 2.14 -13.27 2.97
C ALA A 15 1.64 -13.78 4.33
N SER A 16 1.83 -12.98 5.38
CA SER A 16 1.14 -13.18 6.66
C SER A 16 -0.12 -12.33 6.67
N GLY A 17 -1.15 -12.82 5.97
CA GLY A 17 -2.36 -12.08 5.60
C GLY A 17 -3.30 -11.65 6.72
N ALA A 18 -2.90 -11.58 8.00
CA ALA A 18 -3.81 -11.21 9.08
C ALA A 18 -3.24 -10.30 10.20
N GLY A 19 -1.98 -9.85 10.13
CA GLY A 19 -1.42 -9.10 11.27
C GLY A 19 -0.16 -8.27 11.03
N CYS A 20 0.22 -7.98 9.78
CA CYS A 20 1.32 -7.05 9.55
C CYS A 20 0.88 -5.60 9.82
N GLU A 21 1.79 -4.80 10.37
CA GLU A 21 1.68 -3.35 10.26
C GLU A 21 1.79 -2.97 8.78
N HIS A 22 0.75 -2.33 8.24
CA HIS A 22 0.67 -2.10 6.80
C HIS A 22 1.57 -0.92 6.38
N GLY A 23 2.58 -1.21 5.56
CA GLY A 23 3.34 -0.20 4.81
C GLY A 23 2.64 0.14 3.50
N TRP A 24 1.74 1.13 3.54
CA TRP A 24 0.89 1.52 2.40
C TRP A 24 1.67 2.26 1.31
N LEU A 25 1.46 1.86 0.06
CA LEU A 25 1.91 2.55 -1.15
C LEU A 25 0.71 2.98 -1.98
N THR A 26 0.78 4.15 -2.60
CA THR A 26 -0.24 4.61 -3.55
C THR A 26 -0.14 3.85 -4.86
N GLU A 27 -1.20 3.12 -5.21
CA GLU A 27 -1.35 2.42 -6.49
C GLU A 27 -1.90 3.37 -7.56
N SER A 28 -2.96 4.10 -7.22
CA SER A 28 -3.55 5.13 -8.10
C SER A 28 -4.21 6.24 -7.30
N ARG A 29 -4.42 7.38 -7.96
CA ARG A 29 -5.11 8.54 -7.38
C ARG A 29 -6.06 9.15 -8.40
N HIS A 30 -7.27 9.47 -7.96
CA HIS A 30 -8.31 10.02 -8.83
C HIS A 30 -8.95 11.25 -8.18
N ARG A 31 -8.94 12.38 -8.90
CA ARG A 31 -9.67 13.58 -8.48
C ARG A 31 -11.16 13.39 -8.74
N ILE A 32 -11.96 13.80 -7.77
CA ILE A 32 -13.41 13.84 -7.83
C ILE A 32 -13.90 15.18 -7.27
N SER A 33 -15.17 15.53 -7.47
CA SER A 33 -15.73 16.80 -6.99
C SER A 33 -15.59 17.01 -5.48
N THR A 34 -15.57 15.91 -4.71
CA THR A 34 -15.46 15.94 -3.24
C THR A 34 -14.01 15.81 -2.73
N GLY A 35 -13.01 15.83 -3.61
CA GLY A 35 -11.59 15.76 -3.25
C GLY A 35 -10.80 14.74 -4.07
N LEU A 36 -10.01 13.91 -3.39
CA LEU A 36 -9.13 12.92 -4.02
C LEU A 36 -9.39 11.54 -3.41
N ILE A 37 -9.61 10.54 -4.25
CA ILE A 37 -9.60 9.12 -3.86
C ILE A 37 -8.22 8.55 -4.13
N VAL A 38 -7.66 7.86 -3.13
CA VAL A 38 -6.35 7.23 -3.19
C VAL A 38 -6.51 5.73 -2.97
N TYR A 39 -6.15 4.94 -3.97
CA TYR A 39 -6.09 3.49 -3.85
C TYR A 39 -4.71 3.10 -3.33
N LEU A 40 -4.69 2.33 -2.25
CA LEU A 40 -3.48 1.97 -1.52
C LEU A 40 -3.30 0.46 -1.54
N ARG A 41 -2.05 0.02 -1.67
CA ARG A 41 -1.63 -1.38 -1.58
C ARG A 41 -0.50 -1.50 -0.55
N CYS A 42 -0.57 -2.50 0.33
CA CYS A 42 0.51 -2.82 1.24
C CYS A 42 1.70 -3.40 0.45
N ALA A 43 2.89 -2.86 0.66
CA ALA A 43 4.12 -3.37 0.04
C ALA A 43 4.44 -4.81 0.47
N SER A 44 4.14 -5.15 1.73
CA SER A 44 4.52 -6.43 2.33
C SER A 44 3.53 -7.55 2.04
N CYS A 45 2.24 -7.33 2.32
CA CYS A 45 1.22 -8.38 2.24
C CYS A 45 0.24 -8.22 1.06
N GLY A 46 0.35 -7.14 0.29
CA GLY A 46 -0.53 -6.90 -0.87
C GLY A 46 -1.99 -6.57 -0.54
N ALA A 47 -2.34 -6.41 0.75
CA ALA A 47 -3.65 -5.94 1.14
C ALA A 47 -3.94 -4.57 0.54
N ARG A 48 -5.22 -4.24 0.34
CA ARG A 48 -5.67 -2.99 -0.28
C ARG A 48 -6.60 -2.21 0.63
N ARG A 49 -6.53 -0.89 0.54
CA ARG A 49 -7.42 0.06 1.22
C ARG A 49 -7.67 1.25 0.29
N VAL A 50 -8.80 1.91 0.46
CA VAL A 50 -9.11 3.18 -0.19
C VAL A 50 -9.16 4.28 0.85
N ASP A 51 -8.45 5.37 0.60
CA ASP A 51 -8.51 6.59 1.40
C ASP A 51 -9.17 7.71 0.60
N HIS A 52 -9.85 8.60 1.31
CA HIS A 52 -10.39 9.85 0.79
C HIS A 52 -9.66 11.02 1.44
N LEU A 53 -9.14 11.92 0.60
CA LEU A 53 -8.66 13.23 1.01
C LEU A 53 -9.69 14.26 0.57
N GLY A 54 -10.47 14.77 1.53
CA GLY A 54 -11.50 15.78 1.30
C GLY A 54 -10.93 17.10 0.78
N ALA A 55 -11.77 17.88 0.09
CA ALA A 55 -11.40 19.23 -0.32
C ALA A 55 -11.10 20.10 0.92
N GLY A 56 -9.86 20.55 1.06
CA GLY A 56 -9.39 21.31 2.22
C GLY A 56 -9.01 20.45 3.44
N ALA A 57 -9.10 19.12 3.35
CA ALA A 57 -8.61 18.25 4.41
C ALA A 57 -7.08 18.19 4.40
N LEU A 58 -6.47 18.18 5.60
CA LEU A 58 -5.03 18.08 5.77
C LEU A 58 -4.53 16.63 5.79
N VAL A 59 -5.40 15.69 6.16
CA VAL A 59 -5.07 14.27 6.30
C VAL A 59 -6.09 13.40 5.55
N PRO A 60 -5.63 12.35 4.86
CA PRO A 60 -6.52 11.35 4.28
C PRO A 60 -7.24 10.54 5.37
N SER A 61 -8.49 10.17 5.10
CA SER A 61 -9.29 9.30 5.96
C SER A 61 -9.50 7.96 5.27
N GLY A 62 -9.36 6.86 6.02
CA GLY A 62 -9.65 5.52 5.52
C GLY A 62 -11.14 5.38 5.19
N LEU A 63 -11.46 5.30 3.90
CA LEU A 63 -12.83 5.18 3.41
C LEU A 63 -13.31 3.72 3.44
N SER A 64 -12.39 2.78 3.27
CA SER A 64 -12.69 1.34 3.25
C SER A 64 -12.02 0.58 4.40
N ARG A 65 -12.56 -0.60 4.70
CA ARG A 65 -11.80 -1.63 5.42
C ARG A 65 -10.63 -2.11 4.56
N VAL A 66 -9.60 -2.63 5.22
CA VAL A 66 -8.52 -3.37 4.56
C VAL A 66 -9.05 -4.68 4.00
N VAL A 67 -8.74 -4.96 2.75
CA VAL A 67 -9.10 -6.20 2.05
C VAL A 67 -7.83 -6.94 1.66
N ALA A 68 -7.73 -8.22 2.00
CA ALA A 68 -6.60 -9.06 1.61
C ALA A 68 -6.47 -9.16 0.07
N PRO A 69 -5.27 -9.39 -0.48
CA PRO A 69 -5.15 -9.76 -1.89
C PRO A 69 -5.98 -11.02 -2.16
N ARG A 70 -6.56 -11.11 -3.36
CA ARG A 70 -7.30 -12.30 -3.79
C ARG A 70 -6.34 -13.40 -4.20
#